data_AF-A0A3M1TVA9-F1
#
_entry.id   AF-A0A3M1TVA9-F1
#
_cell.length_a   1.000
_cell.length_b   1.000
_cell.length_c   1.000
_cell.angle_alpha   90.00
_cell.angle_beta   90.00
_cell.angle_gamma   90.00
#
_symmetry.space_group_name_H-M   'P 1'
#
loop_
_entity.id
_entity.type
_entity.pdbx_description
1 polymer ?
#
loop_
_entity_poly.entity_id
_entity_poly.type
_entity_poly.pdbx_seq_one_letter_code
_entity_poly.pdbx_strand_id
1 'polypeptide(L)'
;CLAVPWVEVAGRLGRLPILSHASLVLHNWRLKEAAGPFRAENLSALLQFTSYPDESWFYVATAEVEMAGGQVPALLLAMRQAATAGNEDALALHLEALATQLAAMRLSLARMRQGCRPTIFYQHIRPYLASFTAVTYEGVEPAVRSYHGGSAAQSSLLQSIDAALGIEHREKSSARYLADMQPYMPPAHARFIRFLAQGPDLAAVCSSSPRLRQARQACVQALMDFRNEHLKIVAQYILGPSGGQALGTGGTSPAQFLKQLRNDTGAQK
;
A
#
# COMPACT_ATOMS: atom_id res chain seq x y z
N CYS A 1 5.61 -11.15 29.97
CA CYS A 1 4.20 -10.74 30.21
C CYS A 1 3.54 -9.94 29.07
N LEU A 2 4.24 -9.56 27.99
CA LEU A 2 3.65 -8.78 26.87
C LEU A 2 3.15 -9.64 25.69
N ALA A 3 3.81 -10.77 25.40
CA ALA A 3 3.52 -11.58 24.21
C ALA A 3 2.10 -12.17 24.23
N VAL A 4 1.67 -12.73 25.38
CA VAL A 4 0.32 -13.31 25.55
C VAL A 4 -0.80 -12.33 25.21
N PRO A 5 -0.91 -11.15 25.85
CA PRO A 5 -1.98 -10.21 25.54
C PRO A 5 -1.87 -9.64 24.13
N TRP A 6 -0.66 -9.44 23.59
CA TRP A 6 -0.50 -8.95 22.23
C TRP A 6 -1.03 -9.95 21.20
N VAL A 7 -0.71 -11.25 21.36
CA VAL A 7 -1.22 -12.30 20.47
C VAL A 7 -2.73 -12.43 20.57
N GLU A 8 -3.29 -12.33 21.77
CA GLU A 8 -4.75 -12.36 21.95
C GLU A 8 -5.45 -11.19 21.24
N VAL A 9 -4.94 -9.96 21.42
CA VAL A 9 -5.48 -8.78 20.75
C VAL A 9 -5.32 -8.88 19.22
N ALA A 10 -4.16 -9.32 18.75
CA ALA A 10 -3.91 -9.51 17.32
C ALA A 10 -4.87 -10.55 16.72
N GLY A 11 -5.09 -11.67 17.42
CA GLY A 11 -6.05 -12.71 17.06
C GLY A 11 -7.48 -12.18 16.96
N ARG A 12 -7.93 -11.38 17.94
CA ARG A 12 -9.26 -10.73 17.92
C ARG A 12 -9.41 -9.75 16.76
N LEU A 13 -8.34 -9.05 16.39
CA LEU A 13 -8.32 -8.15 15.23
C LEU A 13 -8.13 -8.89 13.90
N GLY A 14 -7.90 -10.21 13.91
CA GLY A 14 -7.63 -11.03 12.74
C GLY A 14 -6.34 -10.64 12.00
N ARG A 15 -5.32 -10.17 12.74
CA ARG A 15 -4.02 -9.76 12.20
C ARG A 15 -2.88 -10.47 12.92
N LEU A 16 -1.70 -10.44 12.32
CA LEU A 16 -0.48 -10.97 12.94
C LEU A 16 0.00 -10.05 14.08
N PRO A 17 0.58 -10.61 15.16
CA PRO A 17 1.05 -9.86 16.33
C PRO A 17 2.40 -9.20 16.04
N ILE A 18 2.40 -8.22 15.14
CA ILE A 18 3.53 -7.38 14.76
C ILE A 18 2.99 -6.02 14.34
N LEU A 19 3.81 -4.98 14.43
CA LEU A 19 3.50 -3.68 13.84
C LEU A 19 3.41 -3.82 12.31
N SER A 20 2.24 -3.52 11.77
CA SER A 20 1.97 -3.51 10.33
C SER A 20 1.54 -2.13 9.87
N HIS A 21 1.42 -1.94 8.55
CA HIS A 21 0.88 -0.71 7.94
C HIS A 21 -0.43 -0.25 8.59
N ALA A 22 -1.31 -1.18 8.95
CA ALA A 22 -2.57 -0.85 9.62
C ALA A 22 -2.39 -0.20 10.99
N SER A 23 -1.39 -0.63 11.79
CA SER A 23 -1.10 0.01 13.08
C SER A 23 -0.20 1.23 12.94
N LEU A 24 0.76 1.22 12.02
CA LEU A 24 1.78 2.27 11.87
C LEU A 24 1.28 3.50 11.10
N VAL A 25 0.25 3.32 10.25
CA VAL A 25 -0.26 4.36 9.35
C VAL A 25 -1.75 4.58 9.59
N LEU A 26 -2.60 3.58 9.31
CA LEU A 26 -4.06 3.78 9.29
C LEU A 26 -4.64 4.21 10.65
N HIS A 27 -4.07 3.72 11.74
CA HIS A 27 -4.49 4.02 13.11
C HIS A 27 -3.50 4.89 13.90
N ASN A 28 -2.43 5.41 13.29
CA ASN A 28 -1.39 6.19 13.97
C ASN A 28 -1.38 7.65 13.53
N TRP A 29 -2.50 8.33 13.65
CA TRP A 29 -2.58 9.76 13.35
C TRP A 29 -3.62 10.46 14.20
N ARG A 30 -3.44 11.78 14.34
CA ARG A 30 -4.47 12.72 14.79
C ARG A 30 -4.36 14.01 13.99
N LEU A 31 -5.48 14.74 13.89
CA LEU A 31 -5.47 16.11 13.41
C LEU A 31 -4.88 17.04 14.48
N LYS A 32 -4.05 17.99 14.06
CA LYS A 32 -3.58 19.08 14.91
C LYS A 32 -4.69 20.10 15.11
N GLU A 33 -5.39 20.42 14.02
CA GLU A 33 -6.57 21.27 13.98
C GLU A 33 -7.76 20.45 13.47
N ALA A 34 -8.78 20.28 14.31
CA ALA A 34 -9.94 19.42 14.03
C ALA A 34 -10.74 19.83 12.79
N ALA A 35 -10.81 21.13 12.50
CA ALA A 35 -11.49 21.67 11.31
C ALA A 35 -10.56 21.81 10.09
N GLY A 36 -9.27 21.50 10.24
CA GLY A 36 -8.29 21.60 9.15
C GLY A 36 -8.35 20.41 8.20
N PRO A 37 -7.73 20.53 7.01
CA PRO A 37 -7.76 19.47 6.01
C PRO A 37 -6.92 18.26 6.45
N PHE A 38 -7.22 17.08 5.90
CA PHE A 38 -6.40 15.87 6.08
C PHE A 38 -5.14 15.95 5.20
N ARG A 39 -4.13 16.68 5.66
CA ARG A 39 -2.84 16.90 4.99
C ARG A 39 -1.71 16.66 5.98
N ALA A 40 -0.56 16.17 5.53
CA ALA A 40 0.59 15.87 6.40
C ALA A 40 0.94 17.00 7.38
N GLU A 41 0.83 18.28 6.97
CA GLU A 41 1.09 19.43 7.84
C GLU A 41 0.12 19.53 9.01
N ASN A 42 -1.15 19.12 8.82
CA ASN A 42 -2.19 19.11 9.85
C ASN A 42 -2.31 17.75 10.57
N LEU A 43 -1.41 16.81 10.30
CA LEU A 43 -1.40 15.49 10.92
C LEU A 43 -0.18 15.33 11.84
N SER A 44 -0.36 14.56 12.92
CA SER A 44 0.70 14.12 13.82
C SER A 44 0.55 12.64 14.08
N ALA A 45 1.66 11.89 14.10
CA ALA A 45 1.64 10.52 14.61
C ALA A 45 1.25 10.51 16.10
N LEU A 46 0.57 9.44 16.54
CA LEU A 46 0.23 9.21 17.94
C LEU A 46 1.41 8.62 18.69
N LEU A 47 2.13 7.70 18.04
CA LEU A 47 3.29 6.98 18.56
C LEU A 47 4.44 7.04 17.55
N GLN A 48 5.65 7.15 18.11
CA GLN A 48 6.93 7.17 17.40
C GLN A 48 7.98 6.42 18.23
N PHE A 49 8.98 5.83 17.57
CA PHE A 49 10.12 5.19 18.21
C PHE A 49 11.26 6.16 18.50
N THR A 50 11.35 7.23 17.73
CA THR A 50 12.46 8.18 17.73
C THR A 50 11.97 9.59 18.04
N SER A 51 12.91 10.46 18.44
CA SER A 51 12.65 11.90 18.58
C SER A 51 12.72 12.66 17.25
N TYR A 52 12.99 11.98 16.13
CA TYR A 52 13.08 12.64 14.83
C TYR A 52 11.68 12.97 14.28
N PRO A 53 11.40 14.23 13.93
CA PRO A 53 10.11 14.61 13.31
C PRO A 53 9.88 13.91 11.97
N ASP A 54 10.97 13.50 11.29
CA ASP A 54 10.95 12.70 10.07
C ASP A 54 10.12 11.41 10.21
N GLU A 55 10.09 10.80 11.39
CA GLU A 55 9.31 9.58 11.64
C GLU A 55 7.82 9.87 11.62
N SER A 56 7.37 10.91 12.32
CA SER A 56 5.98 11.33 12.24
C SER A 56 5.62 11.68 10.81
N TRP A 57 6.49 12.41 10.09
CA TRP A 57 6.25 12.76 8.69
C TRP A 57 6.11 11.52 7.81
N PHE A 58 6.96 10.51 7.98
CA PHE A 58 6.88 9.25 7.24
C PHE A 58 5.51 8.59 7.40
N TYR A 59 4.99 8.49 8.63
CA TYR A 59 3.67 7.90 8.87
C TYR A 59 2.54 8.76 8.29
N VAL A 60 2.52 10.08 8.56
CA VAL A 60 1.39 10.93 8.17
C VAL A 60 1.38 11.27 6.67
N ALA A 61 2.54 11.36 6.01
CA ALA A 61 2.61 11.48 4.56
C ALA A 61 2.10 10.19 3.88
N THR A 62 2.35 9.02 4.48
CA THR A 62 1.76 7.76 4.00
C THR A 62 0.25 7.73 4.24
N ALA A 63 -0.24 8.23 5.38
CA ALA A 63 -1.67 8.37 5.63
C ALA A 63 -2.35 9.34 4.63
N GLU A 64 -1.67 10.42 4.24
CA GLU A 64 -2.15 11.35 3.20
C GLU A 64 -2.30 10.65 1.83
N VAL A 65 -1.44 9.67 1.50
CA VAL A 65 -1.61 8.84 0.28
C VAL A 65 -2.87 7.97 0.38
N GLU A 66 -3.08 7.30 1.52
CA GLU A 66 -4.28 6.49 1.75
C GLU A 66 -5.57 7.33 1.68
N MET A 67 -5.54 8.53 2.26
CA MET A 67 -6.68 9.47 2.19
C MET A 67 -6.92 10.01 0.79
N ALA A 68 -5.85 10.31 0.02
CA ALA A 68 -5.99 10.69 -1.38
C ALA A 68 -6.66 9.57 -2.20
N GLY A 69 -6.47 8.30 -1.83
CA GLY A 69 -7.21 7.18 -2.38
C GLY A 69 -8.50 6.82 -1.65
N GLY A 70 -8.99 7.64 -0.71
CA GLY A 70 -10.07 7.26 0.22
C GLY A 70 -11.40 6.92 -0.45
N GLN A 71 -11.67 7.49 -1.64
CA GLN A 71 -12.86 7.18 -2.44
C GLN A 71 -12.69 5.94 -3.33
N VAL A 72 -11.46 5.47 -3.54
CA VAL A 72 -11.16 4.36 -4.46
C VAL A 72 -11.95 3.10 -4.12
N PRO A 73 -12.08 2.62 -2.87
CA PRO A 73 -12.87 1.42 -2.59
C PRO A 73 -14.31 1.48 -3.11
N ALA A 74 -14.98 2.64 -2.97
CA ALA A 74 -16.32 2.84 -3.50
C ALA A 74 -16.34 2.87 -5.04
N LEU A 75 -15.34 3.52 -5.66
CA LEU A 75 -15.17 3.53 -7.12
C LEU A 75 -14.97 2.11 -7.66
N LEU A 76 -14.13 1.29 -7.04
CA LEU A 76 -13.87 -0.09 -7.50
C LEU A 76 -15.13 -0.96 -7.41
N LEU A 77 -15.95 -0.78 -6.37
CA LEU A 77 -17.25 -1.44 -6.26
C LEU A 77 -18.21 -1.00 -7.39
N ALA A 78 -18.30 0.31 -7.65
CA ALA A 78 -19.15 0.86 -8.69
C ALA A 78 -18.70 0.42 -10.10
N MET A 79 -17.39 0.37 -10.36
CA MET A 79 -16.82 -0.19 -11.60
C MET A 79 -17.23 -1.65 -11.80
N ARG A 80 -17.11 -2.49 -10.76
CA ARG A 80 -17.53 -3.89 -10.82
C ARG A 80 -19.02 -4.01 -11.16
N GLN A 81 -19.87 -3.22 -10.51
CA GLN A 81 -21.32 -3.22 -10.76
C GLN A 81 -21.66 -2.77 -12.18
N ALA A 82 -21.06 -1.67 -12.65
CA ALA A 82 -21.26 -1.15 -14.00
C ALA A 82 -20.82 -2.17 -15.07
N ALA A 83 -19.66 -2.81 -14.88
CA ALA A 83 -19.17 -3.87 -15.76
C ALA A 83 -20.10 -5.09 -15.79
N THR A 84 -20.62 -5.51 -14.63
CA THR A 84 -21.58 -6.63 -14.54
C THR A 84 -22.90 -6.32 -15.24
N ALA A 85 -23.36 -5.07 -15.16
CA ALA A 85 -24.59 -4.61 -15.78
C ALA A 85 -24.45 -4.23 -17.27
N GLY A 86 -23.23 -4.27 -17.83
CA GLY A 86 -22.96 -3.80 -19.19
C GLY A 86 -23.16 -2.29 -19.38
N ASN A 87 -23.09 -1.50 -18.30
CA ASN A 87 -23.25 -0.04 -18.37
C ASN A 87 -21.90 0.63 -18.69
N GLU A 88 -21.62 0.77 -19.99
CA GLU A 88 -20.36 1.34 -20.47
C GLU A 88 -20.15 2.80 -20.03
N ASP A 89 -21.20 3.62 -20.02
CA ASP A 89 -21.09 5.04 -19.64
C ASP A 89 -20.70 5.20 -18.17
N ALA A 90 -21.35 4.47 -17.27
CA ALA A 90 -21.01 4.48 -15.86
C ALA A 90 -19.59 3.94 -15.63
N LEU A 91 -19.22 2.85 -16.30
CA LEU A 91 -17.88 2.27 -16.18
C LEU A 91 -16.79 3.25 -16.64
N ALA A 92 -17.00 3.94 -17.76
CA ALA A 92 -16.07 4.95 -18.27
C ALA A 92 -15.86 6.09 -17.26
N LEU A 93 -16.95 6.64 -16.71
CA LEU A 93 -16.90 7.70 -15.71
C LEU A 93 -16.14 7.27 -14.44
N HIS A 94 -16.36 6.04 -13.98
CA HIS A 94 -15.67 5.52 -12.80
C HIS A 94 -14.18 5.26 -13.06
N LEU A 95 -13.82 4.79 -14.25
CA LEU A 95 -12.41 4.65 -14.66
C LEU A 95 -11.71 6.02 -14.73
N GLU A 96 -12.34 7.02 -15.33
CA GLU A 96 -11.81 8.39 -15.38
C GLU A 96 -11.57 8.95 -13.97
N ALA A 97 -12.54 8.77 -13.06
CA ALA A 97 -12.40 9.16 -11.66
C ALA A 97 -11.26 8.41 -10.94
N LEU A 98 -11.09 7.10 -11.19
CA LEU A 98 -9.99 6.31 -10.64
C LEU A 98 -8.63 6.84 -11.12
N ALA A 99 -8.50 7.20 -12.40
CA ALA A 99 -7.27 7.79 -12.93
C ALA A 99 -6.92 9.12 -12.24
N THR A 100 -7.92 9.97 -11.97
CA THR A 100 -7.74 11.19 -11.18
C THR A 100 -7.27 10.90 -9.76
N GLN A 101 -7.86 9.92 -9.07
CA GLN A 101 -7.44 9.56 -7.70
C GLN A 101 -6.02 8.98 -7.66
N LEU A 102 -5.64 8.15 -8.64
CA LEU A 102 -4.26 7.66 -8.78
C LEU A 102 -3.25 8.80 -8.97
N ALA A 103 -3.61 9.82 -9.76
CA ALA A 103 -2.77 11.01 -9.91
C ALA A 103 -2.64 11.79 -8.59
N ALA A 104 -3.73 11.96 -7.84
CA ALA A 104 -3.71 12.60 -6.52
C ALA A 104 -2.84 11.82 -5.52
N MET A 105 -2.99 10.49 -5.46
CA MET A 105 -2.15 9.61 -4.63
C MET A 105 -0.67 9.77 -4.96
N ARG A 106 -0.30 9.91 -6.24
CA ARG A 106 1.09 10.13 -6.67
C ARG A 106 1.63 11.48 -6.18
N LEU A 107 0.82 12.54 -6.23
CA LEU A 107 1.21 13.85 -5.71
C LEU A 107 1.41 13.81 -4.18
N SER A 108 0.52 13.12 -3.47
CA SER A 108 0.67 12.88 -2.02
C SER A 108 1.95 12.10 -1.71
N LEU A 109 2.26 11.06 -2.50
CA LEU A 109 3.46 10.25 -2.31
C LEU A 109 4.74 11.08 -2.45
N ALA A 110 4.80 12.00 -3.42
CA ALA A 110 5.96 12.85 -3.64
C ALA A 110 6.29 13.76 -2.44
N ARG A 111 5.30 14.06 -1.59
CA ARG A 111 5.44 14.90 -0.38
C ARG A 111 6.21 14.21 0.75
N MET A 112 6.51 12.92 0.64
CA MET A 112 7.46 12.24 1.53
C MET A 112 8.77 13.02 1.68
N ARG A 113 9.25 13.62 0.58
CA ARG A 113 10.50 14.40 0.53
C ARG A 113 10.50 15.71 1.30
N GLN A 114 9.32 16.22 1.68
CA GLN A 114 9.20 17.53 2.30
C GLN A 114 9.54 17.50 3.79
N GLY A 115 9.35 16.37 4.47
CA GLY A 115 9.59 16.28 5.91
C GLY A 115 10.24 14.98 6.39
N CYS A 116 10.59 14.04 5.51
CA CYS A 116 11.36 12.86 5.88
C CYS A 116 12.67 12.81 5.10
N ARG A 117 13.81 12.99 5.78
CA ARG A 117 15.14 12.94 5.16
C ARG A 117 15.57 11.50 4.88
N PRO A 118 16.19 11.21 3.72
CA PRO A 118 16.63 9.87 3.36
C PRO A 118 17.56 9.19 4.38
N THR A 119 18.56 9.92 4.89
CA THR A 119 19.53 9.37 5.85
C THR A 119 18.88 9.06 7.20
N ILE A 120 18.01 9.94 7.69
CA ILE A 120 17.25 9.74 8.94
C ILE A 120 16.32 8.54 8.81
N PHE A 121 15.59 8.44 7.68
CA PHE A 121 14.76 7.27 7.41
C PHE A 121 15.59 5.99 7.45
N TYR A 122 16.68 5.93 6.69
CA TYR A 122 17.44 4.71 6.53
C TYR A 122 18.12 4.25 7.83
N GLN A 123 18.70 5.18 8.58
CA GLN A 123 19.52 4.87 9.75
C GLN A 123 18.73 4.78 11.06
N HIS A 124 17.69 5.60 11.22
CA HIS A 124 17.02 5.76 12.52
C HIS A 124 15.58 5.24 12.53
N ILE A 125 14.85 5.31 11.40
CA ILE A 125 13.44 4.91 11.35
C ILE A 125 13.30 3.46 10.88
N ARG A 126 13.91 3.15 9.73
CA ARG A 126 13.82 1.86 9.03
C ARG A 126 14.14 0.63 9.92
N PRO A 127 15.08 0.66 10.89
CA PRO A 127 15.34 -0.47 11.77
C PRO A 127 14.10 -0.92 12.57
N TYR A 128 13.26 0.01 13.03
CA TYR A 128 12.04 -0.30 13.78
C TYR A 128 10.91 -0.88 12.91
N LEU A 129 11.05 -0.77 11.59
CA LEU A 129 10.09 -1.28 10.61
C LEU A 129 10.51 -2.64 10.03
N ALA A 130 11.66 -3.17 10.45
CA ALA A 130 12.24 -4.37 9.88
C ALA A 130 11.44 -5.63 10.22
N SER A 131 11.57 -6.62 9.34
CA SER A 131 11.14 -8.00 9.62
C SER A 131 11.93 -8.57 10.78
N PHE A 132 11.34 -9.53 11.49
CA PHE A 132 12.07 -10.31 12.47
C PHE A 132 11.96 -11.80 12.16
N THR A 133 13.00 -12.53 12.53
CA THR A 133 13.11 -13.98 12.32
C THR A 133 13.38 -14.66 13.64
N ALA A 134 12.65 -15.74 13.92
CA ALA A 134 12.83 -16.59 15.09
C ALA A 134 12.81 -15.82 16.43
N VAL A 135 11.85 -14.91 16.60
CA VAL A 135 11.61 -14.22 17.87
C VAL A 135 10.71 -15.07 18.76
N THR A 136 11.10 -15.23 20.03
CA THR A 136 10.33 -15.97 21.03
C THR A 136 9.25 -15.10 21.65
N TYR A 137 8.00 -15.54 21.52
CA TYR A 137 6.80 -14.99 22.16
C TYR A 137 6.50 -15.81 23.39
N GLU A 138 7.03 -15.38 24.55
CA GLU A 138 6.91 -16.09 25.82
C GLU A 138 5.44 -16.35 26.21
N GLY A 139 5.12 -17.61 26.55
CA GLY A 139 3.79 -18.01 27.01
C GLY A 139 2.74 -18.20 25.92
N VAL A 140 3.15 -18.26 24.65
CA VAL A 140 2.26 -18.45 23.50
C VAL A 140 2.75 -19.63 22.65
N GLU A 141 1.84 -20.44 22.10
CA GLU A 141 2.17 -21.51 21.14
C GLU A 141 1.69 -21.19 19.71
N PRO A 142 2.51 -21.38 18.66
CA PRO A 142 3.96 -21.64 18.73
C PRO A 142 4.72 -20.47 19.35
N ALA A 143 5.76 -20.78 20.13
CA ALA A 143 6.56 -19.78 20.83
C ALA A 143 7.48 -18.99 19.89
N VAL A 144 8.15 -19.66 18.94
CA VAL A 144 9.07 -19.00 18.01
C VAL A 144 8.34 -18.57 16.74
N ARG A 145 8.46 -17.29 16.37
CA ARG A 145 7.72 -16.68 15.26
C ARG A 145 8.64 -15.84 14.37
N SER A 146 8.28 -15.78 13.09
CA SER A 146 8.94 -14.93 12.09
C SER A 146 7.86 -14.17 11.32
N TYR A 147 7.99 -12.85 11.22
CA TYR A 147 7.03 -12.00 10.52
C TYR A 147 7.73 -10.92 9.71
N HIS A 148 7.06 -10.52 8.62
CA HIS A 148 7.47 -9.41 7.79
C HIS A 148 7.21 -8.08 8.48
N GLY A 149 8.19 -7.20 8.45
CA GLY A 149 8.10 -5.86 8.99
C GLY A 149 7.13 -4.97 8.21
N GLY A 150 6.90 -3.77 8.75
CA GLY A 150 6.04 -2.77 8.12
C GLY A 150 6.51 -2.39 6.72
N SER A 151 5.62 -2.49 5.74
CA SER A 151 5.88 -2.03 4.38
C SER A 151 4.62 -1.58 3.66
N ALA A 152 4.77 -0.73 2.64
CA ALA A 152 3.66 -0.28 1.79
C ALA A 152 2.95 -1.43 1.04
N ALA A 153 3.58 -2.60 0.92
CA ALA A 153 2.93 -3.78 0.33
C ALA A 153 1.78 -4.34 1.19
N GLN A 154 1.72 -3.93 2.46
CA GLN A 154 0.61 -4.20 3.39
C GLN A 154 -0.53 -3.16 3.26
N SER A 155 -0.39 -2.13 2.42
CA SER A 155 -1.52 -1.29 2.03
C SER A 155 -2.49 -2.11 1.17
N SER A 156 -3.75 -2.17 1.60
CA SER A 156 -4.80 -2.85 0.85
C SER A 156 -5.26 -2.08 -0.39
N LEU A 157 -5.01 -0.77 -0.43
CA LEU A 157 -5.49 0.12 -1.48
C LEU A 157 -4.89 -0.24 -2.84
N LEU A 158 -3.57 -0.36 -2.92
CA LEU A 158 -2.87 -0.69 -4.17
C LEU A 158 -3.21 -2.11 -4.66
N GLN A 159 -3.28 -3.10 -3.75
CA GLN A 159 -3.68 -4.46 -4.13
C GLN A 159 -5.15 -4.52 -4.59
N SER A 160 -6.02 -3.67 -4.06
CA SER A 160 -7.42 -3.58 -4.52
C SER A 160 -7.50 -3.00 -5.93
N ILE A 161 -6.72 -1.95 -6.23
CA ILE A 161 -6.64 -1.35 -7.56
C ILE A 161 -6.11 -2.38 -8.58
N ASP A 162 -5.06 -3.12 -8.21
CA ASP A 162 -4.51 -4.19 -9.05
C ASP A 162 -5.56 -5.25 -9.36
N ALA A 163 -6.26 -5.75 -8.33
CA ALA A 163 -7.29 -6.76 -8.47
C ALA A 163 -8.45 -6.27 -9.36
N ALA A 164 -8.88 -5.02 -9.21
CA ALA A 164 -9.97 -4.47 -10.01
C ALA A 164 -9.58 -4.24 -11.48
N LEU A 165 -8.38 -3.71 -11.75
CA LEU A 165 -7.90 -3.44 -13.11
C LEU A 165 -7.42 -4.69 -13.86
N GLY A 166 -7.39 -5.86 -13.19
CA GLY A 166 -6.89 -7.10 -13.75
C GLY A 166 -5.36 -7.09 -13.93
N ILE A 167 -4.63 -6.46 -13.01
CA ILE A 167 -3.17 -6.45 -13.06
C ILE A 167 -2.64 -7.79 -12.54
N GLU A 168 -2.09 -8.60 -13.45
CA GLU A 168 -1.43 -9.85 -13.10
C GLU A 168 0.06 -9.66 -12.83
N HIS A 169 0.51 -10.07 -11.64
CA HIS A 169 1.92 -10.12 -11.28
C HIS A 169 2.50 -11.48 -11.66
N ARG A 170 3.21 -11.54 -12.79
CA ARG A 170 3.59 -12.82 -13.44
C ARG A 170 4.73 -13.54 -12.73
N GLU A 171 5.57 -12.78 -12.05
CA GLU A 171 6.73 -13.28 -11.35
C GLU A 171 6.27 -13.92 -10.03
N LYS A 172 6.49 -15.24 -9.89
CA LYS A 172 5.93 -16.03 -8.77
C LYS A 172 6.34 -15.47 -7.41
N SER A 173 7.56 -14.94 -7.26
CA SER A 173 7.99 -14.40 -5.96
C SER A 173 7.29 -13.07 -5.62
N SER A 174 7.10 -12.18 -6.60
CA SER A 174 6.32 -10.94 -6.43
C SER A 174 4.86 -11.20 -6.07
N ALA A 175 4.19 -12.11 -6.80
CA ALA A 175 2.81 -12.49 -6.51
C ALA A 175 2.69 -13.14 -5.12
N ARG A 176 3.62 -14.04 -4.79
CA ARG A 176 3.66 -14.70 -3.49
C ARG A 176 3.86 -13.70 -2.36
N TYR A 177 4.79 -12.77 -2.51
CA TYR A 177 5.08 -11.74 -1.52
C TYR A 177 3.86 -10.85 -1.25
N LEU A 178 3.14 -10.39 -2.28
CA LEU A 178 1.91 -9.61 -2.10
C LEU A 178 0.81 -10.41 -1.36
N ALA A 179 0.66 -11.69 -1.69
CA ALA A 179 -0.28 -12.57 -1.00
C ALA A 179 0.11 -12.76 0.47
N ASP A 180 1.40 -12.92 0.76
CA ASP A 180 1.94 -13.05 2.11
C ASP A 180 1.76 -11.75 2.94
N MET A 181 1.51 -10.59 2.31
CA MET A 181 1.17 -9.34 3.02
C MET A 181 -0.32 -9.24 3.44
N GLN A 182 -1.23 -10.00 2.83
CA GLN A 182 -2.67 -9.89 3.15
C GLN A 182 -3.03 -10.23 4.61
N PRO A 183 -2.38 -11.21 5.29
CA PRO A 183 -2.60 -11.46 6.72
C PRO A 183 -2.22 -10.28 7.65
N TYR A 184 -1.49 -9.29 7.16
CA TYR A 184 -1.12 -8.08 7.91
C TYR A 184 -2.16 -6.95 7.79
N MET A 185 -3.11 -7.11 6.85
CA MET A 185 -4.19 -6.17 6.58
C MET A 185 -5.39 -6.43 7.50
N PRO A 186 -6.27 -5.44 7.74
CA PRO A 186 -7.57 -5.71 8.35
C PRO A 186 -8.36 -6.77 7.55
N PRO A 187 -9.00 -7.76 8.19
CA PRO A 187 -9.65 -8.87 7.49
C PRO A 187 -10.68 -8.45 6.43
N ALA A 188 -11.42 -7.37 6.69
CA ALA A 188 -12.38 -6.83 5.73
C ALA A 188 -11.70 -6.31 4.45
N HIS A 189 -10.53 -5.70 4.57
CA HIS A 189 -9.78 -5.17 3.43
C HIS A 189 -9.20 -6.32 2.59
N ALA A 190 -8.63 -7.34 3.23
CA ALA A 190 -8.14 -8.54 2.53
C ALA A 190 -9.27 -9.28 1.79
N ARG A 191 -10.47 -9.36 2.40
CA ARG A 191 -11.66 -9.92 1.72
C ARG A 191 -12.08 -9.06 0.54
N PHE A 192 -12.00 -7.74 0.63
CA PHE A 192 -12.36 -6.84 -0.46
C PHE A 192 -11.46 -7.02 -1.69
N ILE A 193 -10.15 -7.22 -1.50
CA ILE A 193 -9.22 -7.54 -2.60
C ILE A 193 -9.67 -8.83 -3.33
N ARG A 194 -9.99 -9.89 -2.57
CA ARG A 194 -10.44 -11.18 -3.14
C ARG A 194 -11.78 -11.05 -3.83
N PHE A 195 -12.70 -10.28 -3.25
CA PHE A 195 -13.99 -9.97 -3.86
C PHE A 195 -13.77 -9.33 -5.23
N LEU A 196 -12.94 -8.28 -5.33
CA LEU A 196 -12.63 -7.62 -6.59
C LEU A 196 -12.01 -8.58 -7.61
N ALA A 197 -11.06 -9.42 -7.21
CA ALA A 197 -10.41 -10.39 -8.08
C ALA A 197 -11.37 -11.46 -8.65
N GLN A 198 -12.49 -11.74 -7.98
CA GLN A 198 -13.55 -12.64 -8.44
C GLN A 198 -14.58 -11.91 -9.33
N GLY A 199 -14.23 -10.74 -9.88
CA GLY A 199 -15.12 -9.91 -10.69
C GLY A 199 -15.11 -10.23 -12.17
N PRO A 200 -15.91 -9.48 -12.95
CA PRO A 200 -15.74 -9.44 -14.40
C PRO A 200 -14.31 -9.05 -14.74
N ASP A 201 -13.75 -9.69 -15.77
CA ASP A 201 -12.46 -9.29 -16.31
C ASP A 201 -12.59 -7.90 -16.95
N LEU A 202 -12.16 -6.86 -16.23
CA LEU A 202 -12.24 -5.49 -16.72
C LEU A 202 -11.36 -5.25 -17.94
N ALA A 203 -10.28 -6.01 -18.15
CA ALA A 203 -9.48 -5.90 -19.36
C ALA A 203 -10.29 -6.37 -20.58
N ALA A 204 -10.94 -7.52 -20.47
CA ALA A 204 -11.83 -8.04 -21.49
C ALA A 204 -13.04 -7.13 -21.70
N VAL A 205 -13.74 -6.70 -20.64
CA VAL A 205 -14.90 -5.80 -20.73
C VAL A 205 -14.51 -4.48 -21.39
N CYS A 206 -13.40 -3.85 -21.00
CA CYS A 206 -13.02 -2.58 -21.59
C CYS A 206 -12.58 -2.70 -23.05
N SER A 207 -12.17 -3.90 -23.50
CA SER A 207 -11.74 -4.14 -24.87
C SER A 207 -12.86 -3.96 -25.91
N SER A 208 -14.13 -4.01 -25.50
CA SER A 208 -15.30 -3.87 -26.39
C SER A 208 -15.44 -2.48 -27.00
N SER A 209 -15.00 -1.43 -26.31
CA SER A 209 -15.34 -0.03 -26.63
C SER A 209 -14.11 0.86 -26.65
N PRO A 210 -13.88 1.70 -27.68
CA PRO A 210 -12.74 2.63 -27.73
C PRO A 210 -12.65 3.53 -26.48
N ARG A 211 -13.79 4.00 -25.98
CA ARG A 211 -13.87 4.85 -24.79
C ARG A 211 -13.41 4.10 -23.53
N LEU A 212 -13.91 2.89 -23.33
CA LEU A 212 -13.52 2.07 -22.18
C LEU A 212 -12.02 1.67 -22.25
N ARG A 213 -11.52 1.31 -23.44
CA ARG A 213 -10.09 1.05 -23.64
C ARG A 213 -9.25 2.25 -23.23
N GLN A 214 -9.61 3.46 -23.69
CA GLN A 214 -8.89 4.68 -23.36
C GLN A 214 -8.94 4.99 -21.85
N ALA A 215 -10.11 4.87 -21.22
CA ALA A 215 -10.29 5.13 -19.79
C ALA A 215 -9.51 4.13 -18.91
N ARG A 216 -9.54 2.84 -19.24
CA ARG A 216 -8.72 1.81 -18.57
C ARG A 216 -7.23 2.07 -18.78
N GLN A 217 -6.83 2.43 -20.00
CA GLN A 217 -5.43 2.74 -20.30
C GLN A 217 -4.91 3.93 -19.49
N ALA A 218 -5.75 4.96 -19.27
CA ALA A 218 -5.42 6.08 -18.40
C ALA A 218 -5.21 5.64 -16.94
N CYS A 219 -6.03 4.71 -16.43
CA CYS A 219 -5.84 4.13 -15.10
C CYS A 219 -4.51 3.36 -14.99
N VAL A 220 -4.23 2.49 -15.97
CA VAL A 220 -2.98 1.71 -16.00
C VAL A 220 -1.77 2.64 -16.06
N GLN A 221 -1.81 3.68 -16.90
CA GLN A 221 -0.75 4.69 -16.97
C GLN A 221 -0.59 5.46 -15.65
N ALA A 222 -1.68 5.91 -15.02
CA ALA A 222 -1.61 6.62 -13.74
C ALA A 222 -1.03 5.74 -12.62
N LEU A 223 -1.37 4.45 -12.60
CA LEU A 223 -0.80 3.47 -11.67
C LEU A 223 0.69 3.23 -11.95
N MET A 224 1.11 3.15 -13.23
CA MET A 224 2.53 3.10 -13.61
C MET A 224 3.29 4.33 -13.09
N ASP A 225 2.72 5.51 -13.23
CA ASP A 225 3.33 6.77 -12.78
C ASP A 225 3.46 6.83 -11.26
N PHE A 226 2.46 6.33 -10.54
CA PHE A 226 2.55 6.16 -9.09
C PHE A 226 3.71 5.21 -8.71
N ARG A 227 3.80 4.04 -9.36
CA ARG A 227 4.88 3.06 -9.09
C ARG A 227 6.25 3.59 -9.46
N ASN A 228 6.36 4.37 -10.54
CA ASN A 228 7.59 5.07 -10.92
C ASN A 228 8.01 6.09 -9.85
N GLU A 229 7.06 6.84 -9.30
CA GLU A 229 7.35 7.79 -8.23
C GLU A 229 7.80 7.06 -6.95
N HIS A 230 7.15 5.94 -6.61
CA HIS A 230 7.57 5.10 -5.50
C HIS A 230 8.97 4.51 -5.69
N LEU A 231 9.32 4.07 -6.90
CA LEU A 231 10.67 3.62 -7.24
C LEU A 231 11.72 4.70 -7.02
N LYS A 232 11.44 5.95 -7.40
CA LYS A 232 12.36 7.08 -7.16
C LYS A 232 12.56 7.32 -5.66
N ILE A 233 11.49 7.24 -4.86
CA ILE A 233 11.59 7.35 -3.40
C ILE A 233 12.45 6.21 -2.86
N VAL A 234 12.20 4.96 -3.22
CA VAL A 234 13.01 3.83 -2.74
C VAL A 234 14.48 3.96 -3.16
N ALA A 235 14.77 4.39 -4.38
CA ALA A 235 16.14 4.64 -4.81
C ALA A 235 16.84 5.69 -3.93
N GLN A 236 16.14 6.78 -3.61
CA GLN A 236 16.70 7.86 -2.80
C GLN A 236 16.81 7.50 -1.30
N TYR A 237 15.84 6.77 -0.75
CA TYR A 237 15.72 6.52 0.70
C TYR A 237 16.36 5.21 1.16
N ILE A 238 16.62 4.29 0.23
CA ILE A 238 17.22 2.98 0.54
C ILE A 238 18.55 2.85 -0.18
N LEU A 239 18.58 2.90 -1.51
CA LEU A 239 19.79 2.60 -2.29
C LEU A 239 20.89 3.66 -2.13
N GLY A 240 20.51 4.95 -2.08
CA GLY A 240 21.46 6.04 -1.86
C GLY A 240 22.21 5.89 -0.54
N PRO A 241 21.52 5.89 0.62
CA PRO A 241 22.14 5.70 1.93
C PRO A 241 22.85 4.35 2.11
N SER A 242 22.44 3.30 1.39
CA SER A 242 23.07 1.97 1.49
C SER A 242 24.31 1.79 0.61
N GLY A 243 24.72 2.80 -0.18
CA GLY A 243 25.79 2.65 -1.16
C GLY A 243 25.49 1.63 -2.27
N GLY A 244 24.20 1.36 -2.54
CA GLY A 244 23.75 0.47 -3.62
C GLY A 244 23.43 -0.99 -3.24
N GLN A 245 23.67 -1.43 -2.00
CA GLN A 245 23.30 -2.79 -1.54
C GLN A 245 22.35 -2.74 -0.33
N ALA A 246 21.04 -2.96 -0.52
CA ALA A 246 20.09 -3.08 0.59
C ALA A 246 18.86 -3.95 0.24
N LEU A 247 18.48 -4.80 1.19
CA LEU A 247 17.17 -5.46 1.26
C LEU A 247 16.11 -4.48 1.79
N GLY A 248 14.83 -4.77 1.59
CA GLY A 248 13.68 -4.02 2.08
C GLY A 248 13.33 -4.36 3.51
N THR A 249 12.51 -3.53 4.15
CA THR A 249 11.99 -3.81 5.49
C THR A 249 11.17 -5.11 5.53
N GLY A 250 10.49 -5.44 4.44
CA GLY A 250 9.76 -6.70 4.27
C GLY A 250 10.60 -7.89 3.77
N GLY A 251 11.92 -7.75 3.59
CA GLY A 251 12.82 -8.86 3.25
C GLY A 251 13.07 -9.14 1.76
N THR A 252 12.54 -8.33 0.83
CA THR A 252 12.81 -8.43 -0.63
C THR A 252 13.83 -7.37 -1.08
N SER A 253 14.45 -7.49 -2.26
CA SER A 253 15.15 -6.35 -2.87
C SER A 253 14.11 -5.32 -3.34
N PRO A 254 13.95 -4.15 -2.67
CA PRO A 254 12.80 -3.27 -2.90
C PRO A 254 12.75 -2.72 -4.32
N ALA A 255 13.92 -2.40 -4.86
CA ALA A 255 14.05 -1.86 -6.20
C ALA A 255 13.69 -2.89 -7.27
N GLN A 256 14.12 -4.15 -7.11
CA GLN A 256 13.78 -5.22 -8.06
C GLN A 256 12.29 -5.54 -8.00
N PHE A 257 11.74 -5.72 -6.79
CA PHE A 257 10.31 -5.99 -6.59
C PHE A 257 9.43 -4.88 -7.17
N LEU A 258 9.70 -3.61 -6.83
CA LEU A 258 8.91 -2.48 -7.35
C LEU A 258 9.09 -2.29 -8.86
N LYS A 259 10.28 -2.57 -9.41
CA LYS A 259 10.52 -2.51 -10.86
C LYS A 259 9.70 -3.59 -11.57
N GLN A 260 9.62 -4.79 -10.99
CA GLN A 260 8.81 -5.88 -11.52
C GLN A 260 7.33 -5.51 -11.50
N LEU A 261 6.79 -5.03 -10.37
CA LEU A 261 5.41 -4.54 -10.28
C LEU A 261 5.12 -3.49 -11.36
N ARG A 262 5.98 -2.48 -11.50
CA ARG A 262 5.80 -1.45 -12.53
C ARG A 262 5.77 -2.06 -13.94
N ASN A 263 6.67 -2.99 -14.25
CA ASN A 263 6.70 -3.65 -15.55
C ASN A 263 5.44 -4.49 -15.79
N ASP A 264 4.97 -5.20 -14.76
CA ASP A 264 3.76 -6.02 -14.81
C ASP A 264 2.52 -5.16 -15.09
N THR A 265 2.33 -3.99 -14.45
CA THR A 265 1.21 -3.12 -14.89
C THR A 265 1.41 -2.56 -16.28
N GLY A 266 2.65 -2.28 -16.70
CA GLY A 266 2.92 -1.78 -18.05
C GLY A 266 2.60 -2.79 -19.15
N ALA A 267 2.71 -4.09 -18.84
CA ALA A 267 2.35 -5.19 -19.73
C ALA A 267 0.82 -5.33 -19.92
N GLN A 268 0.01 -4.61 -19.14
CA GLN A 268 -1.46 -4.65 -19.17
C GLN A 268 -2.08 -3.46 -19.92
N LYS A 269 -1.25 -2.66 -20.57
CA LYS A 269 -1.66 -1.59 -21.49
C LYS A 269 -2.22 -2.18 -22.78
#